data_AF-A0A483CM98-F1
#
_entry.id   AF-A0A483CM98-F1
#
_cell.length_a   1.000
_cell.length_b   1.000
_cell.length_c   1.000
_cell.angle_alpha   90.00
_cell.angle_beta   90.00
_cell.angle_gamma   90.00
#
_symmetry.space_group_name_H-M   'P 1'
#
loop_
_entity.id
_entity.type
_entity.pdbx_description
1 polymer ?
#
loop_
_entity_poly.entity_id
_entity_poly.type
_entity_poly.pdbx_seq_one_letter_code
_entity_poly.pdbx_strand_id
1 'polypeptide(L)'
;MHGVMRGQYPIRWILIIIGAVLAVGCVTTDEGTTISGTGTVRYIDLEGGFYGIVGDDGADYLPLDLDPAFQQDGLRVRYSLEKADVATIQQWGTPVRVVAIERI
;
A
#
# COMPACT_ATOMS: atom_id res chain seq x y z
N MET A 1 -46.72 39.40 2.27
CA MET A 1 -45.85 40.07 1.27
C MET A 1 -44.45 40.07 1.85
N HIS A 2 -43.49 39.42 1.16
CA HIS A 2 -42.00 39.52 1.25
C HIS A 2 -41.33 39.52 2.64
N GLY A 3 -40.29 38.76 2.95
CA GLY A 3 -39.32 38.01 2.16
C GLY A 3 -38.20 37.50 3.09
N VAL A 4 -37.58 36.41 2.68
CA VAL A 4 -36.48 35.66 3.33
C VAL A 4 -35.14 36.42 3.27
N MET A 5 -34.16 36.04 4.12
CA MET A 5 -32.69 35.88 3.89
C MET A 5 -31.89 36.35 5.14
N ARG A 6 -31.35 35.49 6.01
CA ARG A 6 -30.09 34.68 5.97
C ARG A 6 -28.80 35.44 5.63
N GLY A 7 -27.89 35.51 6.61
CA GLY A 7 -26.46 35.87 6.51
C GLY A 7 -25.86 35.98 7.93
N GLN A 8 -25.36 34.91 8.54
CA GLN A 8 -24.01 34.33 8.44
C GLN A 8 -22.89 35.30 8.88
N TYR A 9 -22.47 35.15 10.15
CA TYR A 9 -21.31 35.74 10.83
C TYR A 9 -19.97 35.48 10.08
N PRO A 10 -18.80 36.02 10.52
CA PRO A 10 -18.46 37.37 11.00
C PRO A 10 -17.15 37.91 10.36
N ILE A 11 -17.13 39.20 10.05
CA ILE A 11 -15.95 39.98 9.66
C ILE A 11 -15.12 40.28 10.92
N ARG A 12 -14.18 39.41 11.35
CA ARG A 12 -13.13 39.84 12.33
C ARG A 12 -11.97 38.90 12.71
N TRP A 13 -11.63 37.86 11.96
CA TRP A 13 -10.46 37.02 12.31
C TRP A 13 -9.56 36.71 11.12
N ILE A 14 -9.41 37.68 10.22
CA ILE A 14 -8.26 37.77 9.31
C ILE A 14 -7.17 38.50 10.10
N LEU A 15 -5.94 37.97 10.09
CA LEU A 15 -4.67 38.49 10.64
C LEU A 15 -4.17 37.89 11.97
N ILE A 16 -3.70 36.63 11.94
CA ILE A 16 -2.39 36.31 12.53
C ILE A 16 -1.54 35.62 11.46
N ILE A 17 -0.52 36.36 11.05
CA ILE A 17 0.44 36.17 9.99
C ILE A 17 1.63 35.35 10.54
N ILE A 18 1.95 34.24 9.86
CA ILE A 18 3.27 33.89 9.30
C ILE A 18 4.51 34.25 10.14
N GLY A 19 5.25 33.23 10.59
CA GLY A 19 6.63 33.41 11.06
C GLY A 19 7.28 32.18 11.71
N ALA A 20 7.78 31.24 10.90
CA ALA A 20 9.03 30.50 11.10
C ALA A 20 9.14 29.37 10.05
N VAL A 21 9.64 29.76 8.89
CA VAL A 21 10.05 28.88 7.80
C VAL A 21 11.51 28.48 8.03
N LEU A 22 11.84 27.22 7.70
CA LEU A 22 13.16 26.63 7.38
C LEU A 22 13.92 25.80 8.42
N ALA A 23 14.01 24.52 8.06
CA ALA A 23 15.20 23.67 8.05
C ALA A 23 15.48 22.80 9.29
N VAL A 24 14.71 21.72 9.40
CA VAL A 24 15.33 20.39 9.37
C VAL A 24 14.70 19.67 8.19
N GLY A 25 15.42 19.62 7.07
CA GLY A 25 15.04 18.75 5.97
C GLY A 25 15.06 17.31 6.48
N CYS A 26 13.90 16.69 6.60
CA CYS A 26 13.87 15.25 6.53
C CYS A 26 14.27 14.92 5.10
N VAL A 27 15.50 14.43 4.90
CA VAL A 27 15.78 13.58 3.76
C VAL A 27 14.82 12.41 3.94
N THR A 28 13.65 12.50 3.32
CA THR A 28 12.92 11.32 2.92
C THR A 28 13.74 10.80 1.77
N THR A 29 14.72 9.93 2.07
CA THR A 29 15.19 9.03 1.04
C THR A 29 13.93 8.39 0.47
N ASP A 30 13.80 8.35 -0.85
CA ASP A 30 12.82 7.54 -1.55
C ASP A 30 13.15 6.06 -1.23
N GLU A 31 12.88 5.67 0.02
CA GLU A 31 12.89 4.30 0.51
C GLU A 31 11.56 3.73 0.02
N GLY A 32 11.57 3.11 -1.16
CA GLY A 32 10.48 2.22 -1.55
C GLY A 32 10.17 1.35 -0.34
N THR A 33 8.91 1.36 0.12
CA THR A 33 8.56 0.72 1.39
C THR A 33 8.77 -0.79 1.26
N THR A 34 9.93 -1.26 1.76
CA THR A 34 10.26 -2.67 1.81
C THR A 34 9.48 -3.33 2.95
N ILE A 35 8.75 -4.39 2.62
CA ILE A 35 7.99 -5.22 3.55
C ILE A 35 8.71 -6.56 3.63
N SER A 36 9.15 -6.94 4.83
CA SER A 36 9.76 -8.26 5.05
C SER A 36 8.94 -9.07 6.03
N GLY A 37 8.85 -10.37 5.79
CA GLY A 37 8.02 -11.24 6.61
C GLY A 37 8.10 -12.71 6.20
N THR A 38 7.21 -13.50 6.79
CA THR A 38 6.96 -14.89 6.40
C THR A 38 5.50 -15.05 6.01
N GLY A 39 5.23 -16.05 5.19
CA GLY A 39 3.89 -16.29 4.68
C GLY A 39 3.80 -17.58 3.91
N THR A 40 2.62 -17.79 3.33
CA THR A 40 2.31 -18.99 2.57
C THR A 40 1.88 -18.59 1.17
N VAL A 41 2.51 -19.17 0.16
CA VAL A 41 2.05 -19.02 -1.23
C VAL A 41 0.73 -19.75 -1.38
N ARG A 42 -0.24 -19.09 -2.02
CA ARG A 42 -1.56 -19.65 -2.25
C ARG A 42 -2.01 -19.41 -3.68
N TYR A 43 -2.58 -20.45 -4.30
CA TYR A 43 -3.32 -20.31 -5.54
C TYR A 43 -4.71 -19.73 -5.24
N ILE A 44 -5.06 -18.67 -5.95
CA ILE A 44 -6.31 -17.93 -5.80
C ILE A 44 -7.08 -18.05 -7.10
N ASP A 45 -8.26 -18.67 -7.03
CA ASP A 45 -9.12 -18.92 -8.19
C ASP A 45 -10.01 -17.72 -8.50
N LEU A 46 -9.38 -16.61 -8.89
CA LEU A 46 -10.04 -15.39 -9.35
C LEU A 46 -9.44 -14.98 -10.71
N GLU A 47 -10.29 -14.50 -11.62
CA GLU A 47 -9.89 -13.98 -12.94
C GLU A 47 -8.99 -14.91 -13.79
N GLY A 48 -9.22 -16.23 -13.69
CA GLY A 48 -8.42 -17.22 -14.41
C GLY A 48 -7.25 -17.79 -13.60
N GLY A 49 -7.07 -17.34 -12.36
CA GLY A 49 -6.16 -17.95 -11.40
C GLY A 49 -4.81 -17.25 -11.32
N PHE A 50 -4.32 -17.05 -10.09
CA PHE A 50 -2.99 -16.51 -9.84
C PHE A 50 -2.42 -17.00 -8.51
N TYR A 51 -1.12 -16.78 -8.29
CA TYR A 51 -0.47 -17.06 -7.01
C TYR A 51 -0.28 -15.77 -6.22
N GLY A 52 -0.76 -15.77 -4.97
CA GLY A 52 -0.55 -14.71 -3.99
C GLY A 52 0.26 -15.21 -2.79
N ILE A 53 0.71 -14.28 -1.95
CA ILE A 53 1.36 -14.59 -0.67
C ILE A 53 0.45 -14.10 0.44
N VAL A 54 -0.03 -15.03 1.28
CA VAL A 54 -0.75 -14.70 2.52
C VAL A 54 0.29 -14.61 3.63
N GLY A 55 0.52 -13.40 4.12
CA GLY A 55 1.45 -13.12 5.21
C GLY A 55 0.96 -13.67 6.54
N ASP A 56 1.90 -14.05 7.40
CA ASP A 56 1.59 -14.47 8.77
C ASP A 56 1.06 -13.32 9.64
N ASP A 57 1.24 -12.09 9.19
CA ASP A 57 0.64 -10.87 9.74
C ASP A 57 -0.83 -10.67 9.32
N GLY A 58 -1.37 -11.57 8.48
CA GLY A 58 -2.73 -11.52 7.96
C GLY A 58 -2.90 -10.59 6.76
N ALA A 59 -1.81 -10.03 6.21
CA ALA A 59 -1.86 -9.25 5.00
C ALA A 59 -1.79 -10.15 3.75
N ASP A 60 -2.52 -9.75 2.71
CA ASP A 60 -2.48 -10.40 1.41
C ASP A 60 -1.59 -9.59 0.46
N TYR A 61 -0.63 -10.26 -0.17
CA TYR A 61 0.27 -9.66 -1.15
C TYR A 61 0.07 -10.31 -2.51
N LEU A 62 -0.06 -9.48 -3.55
CA LEU A 62 -0.16 -9.87 -4.95
C LEU A 62 1.18 -9.59 -5.63
N PRO A 63 2.06 -10.60 -5.78
CA PRO A 63 3.27 -10.45 -6.56
C PRO A 63 2.91 -10.16 -8.02
N LEU A 64 3.45 -9.06 -8.56
CA LEU A 64 3.33 -8.76 -9.99
C LEU A 64 4.12 -9.74 -10.86
N ASP A 65 5.16 -10.33 -10.27
CA ASP A 65 5.91 -11.45 -10.82
C ASP A 65 6.36 -12.34 -9.66
N LEU A 66 6.07 -13.63 -9.76
CA LEU A 66 6.50 -14.64 -8.80
C LEU A 66 7.21 -15.73 -9.57
N ASP A 67 8.48 -15.98 -9.21
CA ASP A 67 9.28 -17.01 -9.84
C ASP A 67 8.52 -18.35 -9.83
N PRO A 68 8.38 -19.04 -10.99
CA PRO A 68 7.68 -20.32 -11.11
C PRO A 68 8.11 -21.38 -10.08
N ALA A 69 9.36 -21.34 -9.60
CA ALA A 69 9.84 -22.23 -8.54
C ALA A 69 9.08 -22.08 -7.21
N PHE A 70 8.45 -20.93 -6.98
CA PHE A 70 7.67 -20.62 -5.79
C PHE A 70 6.16 -20.69 -6.04
N GLN A 71 5.70 -20.92 -7.27
CA GLN A 71 4.28 -21.09 -7.62
C GLN A 71 3.76 -22.48 -7.22
N GLN A 72 3.82 -22.77 -5.92
CA GLN A 72 3.32 -23.99 -5.31
C GLN A 72 2.36 -23.63 -4.19
N ASP A 73 1.11 -24.10 -4.31
CA ASP A 73 0.11 -23.91 -3.28
C ASP A 73 0.57 -24.52 -1.95
N GLY A 74 0.47 -23.75 -0.88
CA GLY A 74 0.88 -24.15 0.47
C GLY A 74 2.38 -23.99 0.76
N LEU A 75 3.18 -23.47 -0.17
CA LEU A 75 4.62 -23.28 0.04
C LEU A 75 4.88 -22.21 1.10
N ARG A 76 5.61 -22.59 2.15
CA ARG A 76 6.08 -21.66 3.19
C ARG A 76 7.30 -20.90 2.72
N VAL A 77 7.25 -19.58 2.89
CA VAL A 77 8.30 -18.69 2.39
C VAL A 77 8.64 -17.60 3.40
N ARG A 78 9.89 -17.14 3.34
CA ARG A 78 10.31 -15.83 3.83
C ARG A 78 10.47 -14.90 2.63
N TYR A 79 10.05 -13.65 2.78
CA TYR A 79 10.06 -12.69 1.69
C TYR A 79 10.59 -11.32 2.13
N SER A 80 11.06 -10.58 1.12
CA SER A 80 11.20 -9.13 1.11
C SER A 80 10.53 -8.60 -0.15
N LEU A 81 9.59 -7.67 0.02
CA LEU A 81 8.68 -7.18 -1.01
C LEU A 81 8.76 -5.66 -1.08
N GLU A 82 8.51 -5.09 -2.25
CA GLU A 82 8.30 -3.64 -2.43
C GLU A 82 6.88 -3.39 -2.90
N LYS A 83 6.18 -2.42 -2.29
CA LYS A 83 4.85 -2.02 -2.78
C LYS A 83 4.94 -1.46 -4.20
N ALA A 84 4.03 -1.91 -5.05
CA ALA A 84 3.86 -1.37 -6.39
C ALA A 84 2.58 -0.53 -6.45
N ASP A 85 2.68 0.71 -6.90
CA ASP A 85 1.53 1.59 -7.11
C ASP A 85 0.90 1.33 -8.49
N VAL A 86 0.22 0.19 -8.61
CA VAL A 86 -0.47 -0.21 -9.83
C VAL A 86 -1.85 -0.76 -9.49
N ALA A 87 -2.84 -0.42 -10.32
CA ALA A 87 -4.12 -1.10 -10.28
C ALA A 87 -4.00 -2.44 -11.03
N THR A 88 -4.47 -3.52 -10.40
CA THR A 88 -4.48 -4.86 -11.00
C THR A 88 -5.91 -5.29 -11.30
N ILE A 89 -6.11 -6.16 -12.28
CA ILE A 89 -7.45 -6.70 -12.54
C ILE A 89 -7.91 -7.57 -11.37
N GLN A 90 -6.98 -8.25 -10.68
CA GLN A 90 -7.31 -9.23 -9.63
C GLN A 90 -8.10 -8.65 -8.45
N GLN A 91 -8.00 -7.33 -8.23
CA GLN A 91 -8.65 -6.61 -7.11
C GLN A 91 -8.46 -7.32 -5.75
N TRP A 92 -7.32 -8.00 -5.57
CA TRP A 92 -7.01 -8.80 -4.39
C TRP A 92 -5.57 -8.52 -3.94
N GLY A 93 -5.38 -8.41 -2.63
CA GLY A 93 -4.09 -8.16 -2.00
C GLY A 93 -3.47 -6.81 -2.35
N THR A 94 -2.32 -6.54 -1.75
CA THR A 94 -1.49 -5.39 -2.07
C THR A 94 -0.54 -5.76 -3.22
N PRO A 95 -0.57 -5.06 -4.36
CA PRO A 95 0.39 -5.28 -5.45
C PRO A 95 1.82 -5.03 -4.98
N VAL A 96 2.70 -6.00 -5.21
CA VAL A 96 4.10 -5.96 -4.78
C VAL A 96 5.05 -6.50 -5.84
N ARG A 97 6.31 -6.06 -5.78
CA ARG A 97 7.44 -6.70 -6.46
C ARG A 97 8.22 -7.52 -5.45
N VAL A 98 8.65 -8.71 -5.86
CA VAL A 98 9.48 -9.59 -5.02
C VAL A 98 10.93 -9.12 -5.12
N VAL A 99 11.51 -8.69 -4.00
CA VAL A 99 12.93 -8.34 -3.90
C VAL A 99 13.76 -9.57 -3.55
N ALA A 100 13.27 -10.37 -2.59
CA ALA A 100 13.86 -11.64 -2.23
C ALA A 100 12.76 -12.60 -1.75
N ILE A 101 12.93 -13.88 -2.04
CA ILE A 101 12.04 -14.93 -1.56
C ILE A 101 12.83 -16.23 -1.40
N GLU A 102 12.58 -16.95 -0.31
CA GLU A 102 13.18 -18.26 -0.03
C GLU A 102 12.17 -19.19 0.64
N ARG A 103 12.32 -20.49 0.40
CA ARG A 103 11.51 -21.52 1.06
C ARG A 103 12.02 -21.74 2.49
N ILE A 104 11.09 -21.95 3.43
CA ILE A 104 11.39 -22.28 4.83
C ILE A 104 10.74 -23.59 5.28
#